data_AF-A0AAD8F9V3-F1
#
_entry.id   AF-A0AAD8F9V3-F1
#
_cell.length_a   1.000
_cell.length_b   1.000
_cell.length_c   1.000
_cell.angle_alpha   90.00
_cell.angle_beta   90.00
_cell.angle_gamma   90.00
#
_symmetry.space_group_name_H-M   'P 1'
#
loop_
_entity.id
_entity.type
_entity.pdbx_description
1 polymer ?
#
loop_
_entity_poly.entity_id
_entity_poly.type
_entity_poly.pdbx_seq_one_letter_code
_entity_poly.pdbx_strand_id
1 'polypeptide(L)'
;MERFKFHNRIQEDNEIINEFITSIKALSEHCNFGPALQESLRDRFVCGLKDVNIQKRFLQEANLALSTAINIATAMETAKIDAEQIQSNQAQSLHRMQTKKSTAKAELQMNDNFYRRDQKKPYNSSP
;
A
#
# COMPACT_ATOMS: atom_id res chain seq x y z
N MET A 1 22.43 24.05 18.01
CA MET A 1 21.00 23.62 18.07
C MET A 1 20.69 22.55 17.01
N GLU A 2 21.48 22.48 15.95
CA GLU A 2 21.28 21.74 14.71
C GLU A 2 21.41 20.23 14.96
N ARG A 3 22.42 19.80 15.74
CA ARG A 3 22.55 18.41 16.18
C ARG A 3 21.36 17.93 17.00
N PHE A 4 20.80 18.78 17.86
CA PHE A 4 19.61 18.44 18.63
C PHE A 4 18.40 18.21 17.71
N LYS A 5 18.18 19.10 16.73
CA LYS A 5 17.13 18.92 15.71
C LYS A 5 17.35 17.66 14.88
N PHE A 6 18.59 17.43 14.45
CA PHE A 6 18.99 16.22 13.74
C PHE A 6 18.66 14.96 14.54
N HIS A 7 19.09 14.89 15.80
CA HIS A 7 18.88 13.70 16.63
C HIS A 7 17.43 13.50 17.07
N ASN A 8 16.57 14.51 17.01
CA ASN A 8 15.13 14.36 17.29
C ASN A 8 14.28 14.20 16.03
N ARG A 9 14.88 14.19 14.83
CA ARG A 9 14.13 14.04 13.60
C ARG A 9 13.56 12.61 13.47
N ILE A 10 12.24 12.52 13.36
CA ILE A 10 11.45 11.31 13.12
C ILE A 10 10.57 11.53 11.88
N GLN A 11 10.30 10.50 11.10
CA GLN A 11 9.46 10.57 9.90
C GLN A 11 8.03 11.01 10.26
N GLU A 12 7.49 11.96 9.51
CA GLU A 12 6.12 12.44 9.70
C GLU A 12 5.08 11.47 9.10
N ASP A 13 3.82 11.58 9.50
CA ASP A 13 2.77 10.60 9.18
C ASP A 13 2.55 10.35 7.67
N ASN A 14 2.81 11.36 6.84
CA ASN A 14 2.61 11.31 5.38
C ASN A 14 3.89 11.61 4.60
N GLU A 15 5.05 11.57 5.27
CA GLU A 15 6.33 11.83 4.63
C GLU A 15 6.85 10.54 4.00
N ILE A 16 7.16 10.58 2.70
CA ILE A 16 7.72 9.41 2.01
C ILE A 16 9.22 9.25 2.31
N ILE A 17 9.77 8.06 2.06
CA ILE A 17 11.18 7.74 2.36
C ILE A 17 12.16 8.78 1.80
N ASN A 18 11.96 9.21 0.55
CA ASN A 18 12.85 10.15 -0.12
C ASN A 18 12.80 11.57 0.47
N GLU A 19 11.64 12.01 0.93
CA GLU A 19 11.48 13.29 1.62
C GLU A 19 12.15 13.24 2.98
N PHE A 20 11.97 12.14 3.70
CA PHE A 20 12.56 11.94 5.02
C PHE A 20 14.09 12.00 4.98
N ILE A 21 14.72 11.25 4.06
CA ILE A 21 16.19 11.28 3.94
C ILE A 21 16.70 12.66 3.49
N THR A 22 15.96 13.36 2.63
CA THR A 22 16.31 14.72 2.19
C THR A 22 16.28 15.69 3.38
N SER A 23 15.24 15.63 4.20
CA SER A 23 15.12 16.42 5.43
C SER A 23 16.25 16.16 6.42
N ILE A 24 16.60 14.88 6.63
CA ILE A 24 17.71 14.50 7.53
C ILE A 24 19.04 15.04 7.00
N LYS A 25 19.30 14.94 5.68
CA LYS A 25 20.51 15.47 5.05
C LYS A 25 20.63 16.97 5.23
N ALA A 26 19.55 17.72 5.00
CA ALA A 26 19.53 19.17 5.20
C ALA A 26 19.87 19.55 6.65
N LEU A 27 19.32 18.84 7.65
CA LEU A 27 19.65 19.07 9.06
C LEU A 27 21.11 18.77 9.41
N SER A 28 21.77 17.89 8.65
CA SER A 28 23.15 17.48 8.88
C SER A 28 24.19 18.49 8.40
N GLU A 29 23.85 19.39 7.47
CA GLU A 29 24.77 20.32 6.81
C GLU A 29 25.57 21.19 7.79
N HIS A 30 24.92 21.60 8.88
CA HIS A 30 25.50 22.46 9.90
C HIS A 30 25.90 21.70 11.19
N CYS A 31 25.86 20.37 11.16
CA CYS A 31 26.18 19.54 12.34
C CYS A 31 27.68 19.26 12.48
N ASN A 32 28.51 19.54 11.46
CA ASN A 32 29.95 19.26 11.46
C ASN A 32 30.27 17.80 11.84
N PHE A 33 29.58 16.82 11.25
CA PHE A 33 29.83 15.40 11.51
C PHE A 33 31.16 14.90 10.94
N GLY A 34 31.71 15.59 9.94
CA GLY A 34 32.99 15.23 9.32
C GLY A 34 32.94 13.81 8.74
N PRO A 35 33.95 12.95 9.02
CA PRO A 35 33.98 11.58 8.51
C PRO A 35 32.78 10.71 8.92
N ALA A 36 32.17 11.00 10.07
CA ALA A 36 31.04 10.24 10.60
C ALA A 36 29.68 10.63 9.99
N LEU A 37 29.66 11.48 8.96
CA LEU A 37 28.41 11.96 8.34
C LEU A 37 27.53 10.80 7.85
N GLN A 38 28.10 9.85 7.10
CA GLN A 38 27.34 8.74 6.52
C GLN A 38 26.76 7.82 7.60
N GLU A 39 27.52 7.56 8.66
CA GLU A 39 27.08 6.77 9.82
C GLU A 39 25.97 7.51 10.58
N SER A 40 26.16 8.80 10.85
CA SER A 40 25.16 9.62 11.55
C SER A 40 23.85 9.69 10.79
N LEU A 41 23.91 9.89 9.47
CA LEU A 41 22.74 9.89 8.58
C LEU A 41 22.02 8.54 8.60
N ARG A 42 22.78 7.44 8.50
CA ARG A 42 22.23 6.08 8.55
C ARG A 42 21.52 5.84 9.88
N ASP A 43 22.20 6.09 10.98
CA ASP A 43 21.66 5.79 12.31
C ASP A 43 20.41 6.63 12.58
N ARG A 44 20.40 7.90 12.15
CA ARG A 44 19.20 8.73 12.26
C ARG A 44 18.07 8.26 11.35
N PHE A 45 18.38 7.87 10.12
CA PHE A 45 17.41 7.32 9.19
C PHE A 45 16.76 6.05 9.76
N VAL A 46 17.56 5.07 10.20
CA VAL A 46 17.07 3.82 10.81
C VAL A 46 16.17 4.10 12.01
N CYS A 47 16.67 4.83 13.00
CA CYS A 47 15.95 5.05 14.25
C CYS A 47 14.77 6.04 14.11
N GLY A 48 14.75 6.86 13.06
CA GLY A 48 13.73 7.87 12.83
C GLY A 48 12.60 7.43 11.91
N LEU A 49 12.75 6.30 11.19
CA LEU A 49 11.68 5.75 10.35
C LEU A 49 10.46 5.34 11.15
N LYS A 50 9.27 5.47 10.55
CA LYS A 50 8.00 5.07 11.16
C LYS A 50 7.65 3.61 10.89
N ASP A 51 8.06 3.07 9.74
CA ASP A 51 7.76 1.68 9.38
C ASP A 51 8.68 0.69 10.13
N VAL A 52 8.09 0.05 11.14
CA VAL A 52 8.76 -0.94 11.99
C VAL A 52 9.25 -2.16 11.21
N ASN A 53 8.62 -2.52 10.09
CA ASN A 53 9.07 -3.65 9.28
C ASN A 53 10.35 -3.32 8.52
N ILE A 54 10.47 -2.10 8.01
CA ILE A 54 11.70 -1.59 7.40
C ILE A 54 12.82 -1.55 8.47
N GLN A 55 12.52 -1.06 9.67
CA GLN A 55 13.49 -1.07 10.78
C GLN A 55 13.96 -2.48 11.14
N LYS A 56 13.04 -3.44 11.27
CA LYS A 56 13.39 -4.86 11.54
C LYS A 56 14.28 -5.42 10.43
N ARG A 57 13.97 -5.12 9.16
CA ARG A 57 14.78 -5.54 8.02
C ARG A 57 16.21 -4.99 8.10
N PHE A 58 16.38 -3.75 8.55
CA PHE A 58 17.69 -3.15 8.76
C PHE A 58 18.48 -3.79 9.90
N LEU A 59 17.83 -4.12 11.01
CA LEU A 59 18.48 -4.77 12.15
C LEU A 59 18.99 -6.19 11.84
N GLN A 60 18.56 -6.77 10.71
CA GLN A 60 19.06 -8.05 10.20
C GLN A 60 20.30 -7.92 9.31
N GLU A 61 20.67 -6.69 8.91
CA GLU A 61 21.84 -6.44 8.07
C GLU A 61 23.11 -6.31 8.91
N ALA A 62 24.10 -7.16 8.64
CA ALA A 62 25.36 -7.17 9.40
C ALA A 62 26.18 -5.88 9.19
N ASN A 63 26.17 -5.34 7.96
CA ASN A 63 26.92 -4.14 7.59
C ASN A 63 26.05 -3.23 6.73
N LEU A 64 25.12 -2.52 7.37
CA LEU A 64 24.22 -1.62 6.67
C LEU A 64 24.93 -0.30 6.32
N ALA A 65 25.04 0.01 5.03
CA ALA A 65 25.43 1.33 4.54
C ALA A 65 24.19 2.21 4.32
N LEU A 66 24.34 3.54 4.38
CA LEU A 66 23.23 4.48 4.17
C LEU A 66 22.54 4.28 2.82
N SER A 67 23.31 4.13 1.73
CA SER A 67 22.78 3.91 0.38
C SER A 67 21.95 2.63 0.29
N THR A 68 22.44 1.55 0.88
CA THR A 68 21.72 0.27 0.95
C THR A 68 20.44 0.40 1.77
N ALA A 69 20.47 1.11 2.90
CA ALA A 69 19.28 1.38 3.71
C ALA A 69 18.22 2.13 2.91
N ILE A 70 18.60 3.20 2.20
CA ILE A 70 17.68 3.97 1.35
C ILE A 70 17.06 3.06 0.28
N ASN A 71 17.89 2.29 -0.44
CA ASN A 71 17.40 1.41 -1.51
C ASN A 71 16.39 0.37 -1.00
N ILE A 72 16.68 -0.28 0.14
CA ILE A 72 15.78 -1.26 0.75
C ILE A 72 14.48 -0.57 1.19
N ALA A 73 14.56 0.58 1.87
CA ALA A 73 13.37 1.30 2.33
C ALA A 73 12.47 1.73 1.17
N THR A 74 13.03 2.33 0.13
CA THR A 74 12.28 2.74 -1.06
C THR A 74 11.64 1.54 -1.74
N ALA A 75 12.37 0.43 -1.92
CA ALA A 75 11.82 -0.78 -2.51
C ALA A 75 10.65 -1.35 -1.69
N MET A 76 10.76 -1.34 -0.35
CA MET A 76 9.69 -1.80 0.54
C MET A 76 8.48 -0.86 0.52
N GLU A 77 8.69 0.46 0.50
CA GLU A 77 7.63 1.47 0.35
C GLU A 77 6.86 1.27 -0.95
N THR A 78 7.57 1.13 -2.08
CA THR A 78 6.95 0.86 -3.38
C THR A 78 6.21 -0.47 -3.39
N ALA A 79 6.82 -1.55 -2.88
CA ALA A 79 6.18 -2.87 -2.84
C ALA A 79 4.90 -2.87 -2.00
N LYS A 80 4.85 -2.08 -0.91
CA LYS A 80 3.65 -1.92 -0.09
C LYS A 80 2.54 -1.24 -0.88
N ILE A 81 2.83 -0.12 -1.54
CA ILE A 81 1.88 0.62 -2.37
C ILE A 81 1.35 -0.27 -3.50
N ASP A 82 2.24 -0.96 -4.21
CA ASP A 82 1.86 -1.86 -5.30
C ASP A 82 0.98 -3.01 -4.81
N ALA A 83 1.31 -3.62 -3.67
CA ALA A 83 0.52 -4.69 -3.08
C ALA A 83 -0.89 -4.21 -2.68
N GLU A 84 -1.02 -3.02 -2.08
CA GLU A 84 -2.31 -2.41 -1.73
C GLU A 84 -3.15 -2.15 -2.98
N GLN A 85 -2.55 -1.62 -4.05
CA GLN A 85 -3.22 -1.39 -5.32
C GLN A 85 -3.69 -2.70 -5.98
N ILE A 86 -2.85 -3.73 -5.97
CA ILE A 86 -3.19 -5.07 -6.48
C ILE A 86 -4.37 -5.67 -5.70
N GLN A 87 -4.40 -5.55 -4.38
CA GLN A 87 -5.50 -6.05 -3.56
C GLN A 87 -6.80 -5.29 -3.80
N SER A 88 -6.74 -3.97 -3.90
CA SER A 88 -7.90 -3.11 -4.22
C SER A 88 -8.51 -3.49 -5.58
N ASN A 89 -7.67 -3.62 -6.61
CA ASN A 89 -8.11 -4.00 -7.95
C ASN A 89 -8.75 -5.40 -7.99
N GLN A 90 -8.19 -6.36 -7.25
CA GLN A 90 -8.78 -7.70 -7.12
C GLN A 90 -10.16 -7.66 -6.45
N ALA A 91 -10.31 -6.90 -5.36
CA ALA A 91 -11.58 -6.75 -4.67
C ALA A 91 -12.66 -6.15 -5.58
N GLN A 92 -12.32 -5.11 -6.35
CA GLN A 92 -13.23 -4.49 -7.33
C GLN A 92 -13.63 -5.47 -8.45
N SER A 93 -12.68 -6.25 -8.96
CA SER A 93 -12.95 -7.27 -9.98
C SER A 93 -13.91 -8.35 -9.47
N LEU A 94 -13.67 -8.87 -8.26
CA LEU A 94 -14.54 -9.86 -7.61
C LEU A 94 -15.96 -9.31 -7.41
N HIS A 95 -16.09 -8.08 -6.92
CA HIS A 95 -17.38 -7.42 -6.73
C HIS A 95 -18.14 -7.31 -8.07
N ARG A 96 -17.47 -6.87 -9.14
CA ARG A 96 -18.08 -6.76 -10.48
C ARG A 96 -18.53 -8.11 -11.06
N MET A 97 -17.81 -9.19 -10.77
CA MET A 97 -18.22 -10.54 -11.21
C MET A 97 -19.44 -11.05 -10.44
N GLN A 98 -19.53 -10.76 -9.14
CA GLN A 98 -20.68 -11.14 -8.32
C GLN A 98 -21.97 -10.43 -8.77
N THR A 99 -21.90 -9.13 -9.06
CA THR A 99 -23.06 -8.37 -9.54
C THR A 99 -23.56 -8.88 -10.89
N LYS A 100 -22.66 -9.16 -11.84
CA LYS A 100 -23.01 -9.78 -13.13
C LYS A 100 -23.66 -11.16 -12.99
N LYS A 101 -23.19 -11.98 -12.05
CA LYS A 101 -23.81 -13.30 -11.78
C LYS A 101 -25.21 -13.14 -11.18
N SER A 102 -25.41 -12.18 -10.29
CA SER A 102 -26.74 -11.93 -9.71
C SER A 102 -27.74 -11.39 -10.74
N THR A 103 -27.32 -10.48 -11.64
CA THR A 103 -28.21 -9.96 -12.69
C THR A 103 -28.57 -11.03 -13.69
N ALA A 104 -27.59 -11.82 -14.17
CA ALA A 104 -27.85 -12.93 -15.09
C ALA A 104 -28.79 -13.97 -14.47
N LYS A 105 -28.65 -14.27 -13.16
CA LYS A 105 -29.54 -15.19 -12.45
C LYS A 105 -30.96 -14.62 -12.31
N ALA A 106 -31.11 -13.33 -12.06
CA ALA A 106 -32.41 -12.66 -11.98
C ALA A 106 -33.12 -12.61 -13.34
N GLU A 107 -32.38 -12.33 -14.41
CA GLU A 107 -32.88 -12.33 -15.79
C GLU A 107 -33.37 -13.72 -16.22
N LEU A 108 -32.59 -14.77 -15.94
CA LEU A 108 -33.00 -16.16 -16.22
C LEU A 108 -34.26 -16.55 -15.45
N GLN A 109 -34.36 -16.20 -14.16
CA GLN A 109 -35.55 -16.47 -13.36
C GLN A 109 -36.79 -15.69 -13.84
N MET A 110 -36.62 -14.44 -14.26
CA MET A 110 -37.72 -13.67 -14.85
C MET A 110 -38.21 -14.29 -16.16
N ASN A 111 -37.29 -14.75 -17.01
CA ASN A 111 -37.63 -15.37 -18.29
C ASN A 111 -38.36 -16.70 -18.08
N ASP A 112 -37.88 -17.57 -17.18
CA ASP A 112 -38.54 -18.83 -16.82
C ASP A 112 -39.97 -18.62 -16.28
N ASN A 113 -40.16 -17.59 -15.45
CA ASN A 113 -41.47 -17.25 -14.90
C ASN A 113 -42.44 -16.69 -15.97
N PHE A 114 -41.93 -15.96 -16.96
CA PHE A 114 -42.70 -15.47 -18.09
C PHE A 114 -43.20 -16.65 -18.96
N TYR A 115 -42.31 -17.56 -19.36
CA TYR A 115 -42.68 -18.75 -20.14
C TYR A 115 -43.71 -19.64 -19.42
N ARG A 116 -43.59 -19.82 -18.10
CA ARG A 116 -44.59 -20.59 -17.33
C ARG A 116 -45.97 -19.93 -17.24
N ARG A 117 -46.06 -18.59 -17.34
CA ARG A 117 -47.35 -17.88 -17.34
C ARG A 117 -48.07 -18.01 -18.68
N ASP A 118 -47.34 -17.93 -19.79
CA ASP A 118 -47.94 -18.04 -21.12
C ASP A 118 -48.47 -19.45 -21.45
N GLN A 119 -47.87 -20.50 -20.87
CA GLN A 119 -48.33 -21.88 -21.06
C GLN A 119 -49.57 -22.26 -20.23
N LYS A 120 -50.08 -21.40 -19.34
CA LYS A 120 -51.28 -21.65 -18.52
C LYS A 120 -52.58 -21.04 -19.08
N LYS A 121 -52.76 -20.98 -20.41
CA LYS A 121 -54.09 -20.69 -20.97
C LYS A 121 -54.93 -21.97 -21.04
N PRO A 122 -56.03 -22.10 -20.29
CA PRO A 122 -56.89 -23.27 -20.42
C PRO A 122 -57.61 -23.21 -21.76
N TYR A 123 -57.58 -24.33 -22.48
CA TYR A 123 -58.39 -24.54 -23.67
C TYR A 123 -59.83 -24.77 -23.21
N ASN A 124 -60.64 -23.71 -23.14
CA ASN A 124 -62.08 -23.85 -22.92
C ASN A 124 -62.72 -24.23 -24.26
N SER A 125 -62.94 -25.53 -24.47
CA SER A 125 -63.78 -26.06 -25.53
C SER A 125 -65.26 -25.98 -25.12
N SER A 126 -66.02 -25.09 -25.77
CA SER A 126 -67.48 -25.16 -25.88
C SER A 126 -67.84 -25.97 -27.14
N PRO A 127 -69.01 -26.64 -27.16
CA PRO A 127 -70.25 -25.95 -27.50
C PRO A 127 -71.20 -25.77 -26.31
#